data_AF-A0AAE9AJ65-F1
#
_entry.id   AF-A0AAE9AJ65-F1
#
_cell.length_a   1.000
_cell.length_b   1.000
_cell.length_c   1.000
_cell.angle_alpha   90.00
_cell.angle_beta   90.00
_cell.angle_gamma   90.00
#
_symmetry.space_group_name_H-M   'P 1'
#
loop_
_entity.id
_entity.type
_entity.pdbx_description
1 polymer ?
#
loop_
_entity_poly.entity_id
_entity_poly.type
_entity_poly.pdbx_seq_one_letter_code
_entity_poly.pdbx_strand_id
1 'polypeptide(L)'
;MLLAISSVFLIAQLVASAPVLTVREEMEQIFQNLTSEAQEDYFAILFNDTLTLRELDEKWDQWAEKHGIADKWAAYSTKWLARKEKFNETVVLAMERLPSAYRMMNEITSNREQTIQEVGEALDKLQETYYMEVSMLMYFSKVMVLNEGQIMGGEGPVEVGNEVSEDLRRLRDYKNKIRGLKALLVPGPLV
;
A
#
# COMPACT_ATOMS: atom_id res chain seq x y z
N MET A 1 -36.64 -26.79 51.80
CA MET A 1 -36.58 -25.46 51.16
C MET A 1 -35.30 -25.39 50.36
N LEU A 2 -35.39 -25.66 49.06
CA LEU A 2 -34.25 -25.78 48.14
C LEU A 2 -34.14 -24.49 47.33
N LEU A 3 -32.94 -23.91 47.34
CA LEU A 3 -32.53 -22.73 46.58
C LEU A 3 -32.53 -23.06 45.07
N ALA A 4 -33.36 -22.36 44.30
CA ALA A 4 -33.31 -22.41 42.84
C ALA A 4 -32.24 -21.42 42.34
N ILE A 5 -31.08 -21.94 41.95
CA ILE A 5 -30.05 -21.19 41.24
C ILE A 5 -30.51 -21.12 39.77
N SER A 6 -30.97 -19.94 39.35
CA SER A 6 -31.37 -19.67 37.97
C SER A 6 -30.12 -19.47 37.13
N SER A 7 -29.65 -20.55 36.49
CA SER A 7 -28.58 -20.48 35.50
C SER A 7 -29.10 -19.88 34.19
N VAL A 8 -28.92 -18.57 34.01
CA VAL A 8 -29.13 -17.91 32.72
C VAL A 8 -27.96 -18.30 31.81
N PHE A 9 -28.21 -19.23 30.90
CA PHE A 9 -27.32 -19.50 29.77
C PHE A 9 -27.36 -18.28 28.84
N LEU A 10 -26.33 -17.44 28.92
CA LEU A 10 -26.06 -16.42 27.92
C LEU A 10 -25.55 -17.13 26.66
N ILE A 11 -26.43 -17.39 25.70
CA ILE A 11 -26.02 -17.82 24.37
C ILE A 11 -25.35 -16.63 23.71
N ALA A 12 -24.01 -16.58 23.79
CA ALA A 12 -23.21 -15.76 22.91
C ALA A 12 -23.47 -16.25 21.48
N GLN A 13 -24.36 -15.57 20.76
CA GLN A 13 -24.43 -15.72 19.32
C GLN A 13 -23.10 -15.21 18.76
N LEU A 14 -22.18 -16.12 18.46
CA LEU A 14 -21.14 -15.88 17.49
C LEU A 14 -21.88 -15.57 16.17
N VAL A 15 -22.04 -14.27 15.87
CA VAL A 15 -22.17 -13.87 14.48
C VAL A 15 -20.85 -14.27 13.86
N ALA A 16 -20.84 -15.44 13.20
CA ALA A 16 -19.77 -15.77 12.27
C ALA A 16 -19.77 -14.63 11.26
N SER A 17 -18.85 -13.68 11.41
CA SER A 17 -18.63 -12.66 10.40
C SER A 17 -18.34 -13.41 9.12
N ALA A 18 -19.23 -13.31 8.14
CA ALA A 18 -18.94 -13.76 6.78
C ALA A 18 -17.51 -13.29 6.43
N PRO A 19 -16.70 -14.10 5.72
CA PRO A 19 -15.35 -13.70 5.38
C PRO A 19 -15.42 -12.29 4.76
N VAL A 20 -14.77 -11.33 5.42
CA VAL A 20 -14.72 -9.96 4.93
C VAL A 20 -13.99 -10.04 3.61
N LEU A 21 -14.73 -10.06 2.49
CA LEU A 21 -14.15 -10.01 1.15
C LEU A 21 -13.06 -8.94 1.17
N THR A 22 -11.85 -9.32 0.80
CA THR A 22 -10.71 -8.41 0.68
C THR A 22 -11.09 -7.27 -0.27
N VAL A 23 -10.45 -6.10 -0.15
CA VAL A 23 -10.66 -4.97 -1.09
C VAL A 23 -10.56 -5.45 -2.55
N ARG A 24 -9.71 -6.45 -2.82
CA ARG A 24 -9.57 -7.07 -4.13
C ARG A 24 -10.81 -7.85 -4.57
N GLU A 25 -11.38 -8.70 -3.72
CA GLU A 25 -12.54 -9.52 -4.08
C GLU A 25 -13.80 -8.67 -4.31
N GLU A 26 -14.01 -7.62 -3.50
CA GLU A 26 -15.09 -6.65 -3.71
C GLU A 26 -14.93 -5.89 -5.03
N MET A 27 -13.70 -5.50 -5.34
CA MET A 27 -13.36 -4.85 -6.61
C MET A 27 -13.63 -5.80 -7.79
N GLU A 28 -13.21 -7.06 -7.71
CA GLU A 28 -13.46 -8.04 -8.76
C GLU A 28 -14.96 -8.23 -9.01
N GLN A 29 -15.79 -8.26 -7.98
CA GLN A 29 -17.25 -8.37 -8.12
C GLN A 29 -17.91 -7.18 -8.81
N ILE A 30 -17.38 -5.97 -8.58
CA ILE A 30 -17.84 -4.76 -9.27
C ILE A 30 -17.44 -4.84 -10.75
N PHE A 31 -16.15 -5.02 -11.03
CA PHE A 31 -15.60 -4.89 -12.38
C PHE A 31 -15.97 -6.03 -13.34
N GLN A 32 -16.21 -7.25 -12.85
CA GLN A 32 -16.64 -8.37 -13.69
C GLN A 32 -18.03 -8.17 -14.31
N ASN A 33 -18.87 -7.32 -13.71
CA ASN A 33 -20.26 -7.14 -14.12
C ASN A 33 -20.53 -5.76 -14.75
N LEU A 34 -19.49 -4.96 -15.00
CA LEU A 34 -19.65 -3.66 -15.64
C LEU A 34 -19.90 -3.80 -17.14
N THR A 35 -20.76 -2.93 -17.68
CA THR A 35 -20.87 -2.72 -19.13
C THR A 35 -19.62 -2.03 -19.66
N SER A 36 -19.39 -2.10 -20.98
CA SER A 36 -18.29 -1.36 -21.62
C SER A 36 -18.39 0.15 -21.35
N GLU A 37 -19.60 0.72 -21.39
CA GLU A 37 -19.82 2.13 -21.05
C GLU A 37 -19.40 2.44 -19.60
N ALA A 38 -19.77 1.59 -18.65
CA ALA A 38 -19.40 1.78 -17.25
C ALA A 38 -17.88 1.71 -17.02
N GLN A 39 -17.19 0.84 -17.76
CA GLN A 39 -15.72 0.77 -17.74
C GLN A 39 -15.08 2.02 -18.37
N GLU A 40 -15.61 2.51 -19.49
CA GLU A 40 -15.13 3.73 -20.15
C GLU A 40 -15.27 4.95 -19.23
N ASP A 41 -16.44 5.14 -18.61
CA ASP A 41 -16.67 6.22 -17.65
C ASP A 41 -15.73 6.10 -16.43
N TYR A 42 -15.51 4.88 -15.93
CA TYR A 42 -14.59 4.63 -14.84
C TYR A 42 -13.17 5.11 -15.19
N PHE A 43 -12.68 4.75 -16.37
CA PHE A 43 -11.35 5.18 -16.81
C PHE A 43 -11.27 6.68 -17.08
N ALA A 44 -12.34 7.29 -17.59
CA ALA A 44 -12.40 8.74 -17.79
C ALA A 44 -12.23 9.50 -16.47
N ILE A 45 -12.82 9.00 -15.38
CA ILE A 45 -12.64 9.56 -14.03
C ILE A 45 -11.23 9.25 -13.51
N LEU A 46 -10.78 7.99 -13.59
CA LEU A 46 -9.47 7.56 -13.07
C LEU A 46 -8.31 8.34 -13.70
N PHE A 47 -8.39 8.64 -14.99
CA PHE A 47 -7.34 9.34 -15.71
C PHE A 47 -7.44 10.86 -15.66
N ASN A 48 -8.50 11.42 -15.05
CA ASN A 48 -8.61 12.85 -14.86
C ASN A 48 -7.70 13.31 -13.70
N ASP A 49 -6.58 13.94 -14.05
CA ASP A 49 -5.60 14.48 -13.11
C ASP A 49 -5.83 15.96 -12.77
N THR A 50 -6.89 16.57 -13.31
CA THR A 50 -7.26 17.97 -13.08
C THR A 50 -8.27 18.15 -11.95
N LEU A 51 -8.98 17.09 -11.56
CA LEU A 51 -9.94 17.12 -10.46
C LEU A 51 -9.22 17.20 -9.11
N THR A 52 -9.82 17.95 -8.19
CA THR A 52 -9.48 17.82 -6.77
C THR A 52 -9.93 16.46 -6.24
N LEU A 53 -9.34 15.99 -5.13
CA LEU A 53 -9.74 14.71 -4.53
C LEU A 53 -11.21 14.67 -4.12
N ARG A 54 -11.77 15.79 -3.63
CA ARG A 54 -13.19 15.89 -3.31
C ARG A 54 -14.07 15.77 -4.55
N GLU A 55 -13.72 16.44 -5.64
CA GLU A 55 -14.46 16.32 -6.89
C GLU A 55 -14.34 14.90 -7.48
N LEU A 56 -13.20 14.24 -7.27
CA LEU A 56 -13.01 12.86 -7.65
C LEU A 56 -13.94 11.92 -6.86
N ASP A 57 -14.05 12.11 -5.55
CA ASP A 57 -14.97 11.37 -4.68
C ASP A 57 -16.43 11.55 -5.16
N GLU A 58 -16.85 12.80 -5.43
CA GLU A 58 -18.18 13.11 -5.97
C GLU A 58 -18.42 12.45 -7.35
N LYS A 59 -17.38 12.37 -8.20
CA LYS A 59 -17.47 11.70 -9.50
C LYS A 59 -17.63 10.20 -9.38
N TRP A 60 -17.00 9.58 -8.39
CA TRP A 60 -17.19 8.15 -8.12
C TRP A 60 -18.61 7.82 -7.69
N ASP A 61 -19.21 8.64 -6.83
CA ASP A 61 -20.60 8.46 -6.41
C ASP A 61 -21.57 8.62 -7.59
N GLN A 62 -21.38 9.67 -8.40
CA GLN A 62 -22.17 9.90 -9.63
C GLN A 62 -22.06 8.74 -10.63
N TRP A 63 -20.84 8.21 -10.82
CA TRP A 63 -20.61 7.05 -11.68
C TRP A 63 -21.32 5.81 -11.14
N ALA A 64 -21.23 5.56 -9.84
CA ALA A 64 -21.86 4.40 -9.23
C ALA A 64 -23.40 4.46 -9.29
N GLU A 65 -23.98 5.65 -9.10
CA GLU A 65 -25.41 5.90 -9.29
C GLU A 65 -25.84 5.69 -10.74
N LYS A 66 -25.12 6.30 -11.71
CA LYS A 66 -25.41 6.19 -13.15
C LYS A 66 -25.50 4.73 -13.61
N HIS A 67 -24.61 3.89 -13.09
CA HIS A 67 -24.49 2.48 -13.50
C HIS A 67 -25.20 1.50 -12.56
N GLY A 68 -26.00 2.00 -11.60
CA GLY A 68 -26.82 1.15 -10.72
C GLY A 68 -26.02 0.26 -9.77
N ILE A 69 -24.81 0.67 -9.40
CA ILE A 69 -23.89 -0.07 -8.53
C ILE A 69 -23.58 0.68 -7.22
N ALA A 70 -24.36 1.71 -6.88
CA ALA A 70 -24.16 2.56 -5.70
C ALA A 70 -23.94 1.75 -4.40
N ASP A 71 -24.77 0.74 -4.13
CA ASP A 71 -24.63 -0.09 -2.93
C ASP A 71 -23.31 -0.87 -2.88
N LYS A 72 -22.92 -1.47 -4.02
CA LYS A 72 -21.65 -2.21 -4.13
C LYS A 72 -20.46 -1.27 -4.02
N TRP A 73 -20.54 -0.10 -4.65
CA TRP A 73 -19.51 0.91 -4.59
C TRP A 73 -19.32 1.48 -3.18
N ALA A 74 -20.41 1.73 -2.44
CA ALA A 74 -20.35 2.18 -1.05
C ALA A 74 -19.68 1.13 -0.14
N ALA A 75 -20.02 -0.15 -0.30
CA ALA A 75 -19.40 -1.25 0.43
C ALA A 75 -17.89 -1.36 0.13
N TYR A 76 -17.53 -1.27 -1.16
CA TYR A 76 -16.14 -1.27 -1.60
C TYR A 76 -15.36 -0.07 -1.03
N SER A 77 -15.90 1.13 -1.16
CA SER A 77 -15.27 2.38 -0.70
C SER A 77 -15.03 2.38 0.81
N THR A 78 -16.00 1.88 1.58
CA THR A 78 -15.86 1.70 3.04
C THR A 78 -14.69 0.78 3.39
N LYS A 79 -14.58 -0.37 2.70
CA LYS A 79 -13.47 -1.32 2.90
C LYS A 79 -12.13 -0.76 2.46
N TRP A 80 -12.11 0.00 1.36
CA TRP A 80 -10.91 0.68 0.89
C TRP A 80 -10.42 1.72 1.91
N LEU A 81 -11.33 2.52 2.48
CA LEU A 81 -11.01 3.48 3.54
C LEU A 81 -10.45 2.79 4.79
N ALA A 82 -11.09 1.71 5.25
CA ALA A 82 -10.59 0.94 6.39
C ALA A 82 -9.19 0.34 6.12
N ARG A 83 -8.93 -0.14 4.89
CA ARG A 83 -7.59 -0.58 4.49
C ARG A 83 -6.57 0.55 4.53
N LYS A 84 -6.94 1.73 4.01
CA LYS A 84 -6.07 2.92 4.01
C LYS A 84 -5.73 3.35 5.44
N GLU A 85 -6.72 3.41 6.32
CA GLU A 85 -6.52 3.69 7.73
C GLU A 85 -5.58 2.65 8.37
N LYS A 86 -5.81 1.37 8.09
CA LYS A 86 -4.93 0.30 8.60
C LYS A 86 -3.48 0.43 8.10
N PHE A 87 -3.30 0.82 6.84
CA PHE A 87 -1.98 1.07 6.27
C PHE A 87 -1.31 2.26 6.94
N ASN A 88 -2.04 3.35 7.19
CA ASN A 88 -1.51 4.51 7.92
C ASN A 88 -1.07 4.14 9.34
N GLU A 89 -1.89 3.40 10.09
CA GLU A 89 -1.51 2.88 11.42
C GLU A 89 -0.22 2.06 11.34
N THR A 90 -0.13 1.16 10.35
CA THR A 90 1.04 0.29 10.18
C THR A 90 2.29 1.09 9.85
N VAL A 91 2.18 2.13 9.02
CA VAL A 91 3.29 3.05 8.71
C VAL A 91 3.75 3.80 9.96
N VAL A 92 2.81 4.30 10.77
CA VAL A 92 3.15 4.98 12.05
C VAL A 92 3.90 4.04 12.97
N LEU A 93 3.39 2.83 13.21
CA LEU A 93 4.05 1.83 14.04
C LEU A 93 5.44 1.47 13.50
N ALA A 94 5.59 1.33 12.19
CA ALA A 94 6.87 1.02 11.57
C ALA A 94 7.87 2.18 11.76
N MET A 95 7.44 3.43 11.63
CA MET A 95 8.28 4.61 11.89
C MET A 95 8.74 4.67 13.36
N GLU A 96 7.86 4.36 14.31
CA GLU A 96 8.20 4.32 15.73
C GLU A 96 9.27 3.25 16.05
N ARG A 97 9.22 2.11 15.35
CA ARG A 97 10.12 0.98 15.55
C ARG A 97 11.39 1.05 14.70
N LEU A 98 11.39 1.89 13.66
CA LEU A 98 12.49 2.02 12.70
C LEU A 98 13.86 2.30 13.36
N PRO A 99 13.99 3.19 14.37
CA PRO A 99 15.28 3.44 15.01
C PRO A 99 15.85 2.19 15.71
N SER A 100 14.99 1.38 16.32
CA SER A 100 15.40 0.14 16.98
C SER A 100 15.85 -0.91 15.97
N ALA A 101 15.09 -1.08 14.88
CA ALA A 101 15.45 -1.98 13.79
C ALA A 101 16.78 -1.56 13.14
N TYR A 102 16.98 -0.26 12.92
CA TYR A 102 18.22 0.29 12.36
C TYR A 102 19.44 -0.02 13.24
N ARG A 103 19.32 0.17 14.56
CA ARG A 103 20.40 -0.18 15.50
C ARG A 103 20.77 -1.66 15.43
N MET A 104 19.76 -2.55 15.48
CA MET A 104 19.99 -4.01 15.40
C MET A 104 20.60 -4.42 14.06
N MET A 105 20.12 -3.85 12.95
CA MET A 105 20.67 -4.09 11.62
C MET A 105 22.13 -3.62 11.52
N ASN A 106 22.47 -2.48 12.12
CA ASN A 106 23.84 -1.99 12.18
C ASN A 106 24.74 -2.90 13.04
N GLU A 107 24.26 -3.40 14.18
CA GLU A 107 25.00 -4.38 15.00
C GLU A 107 25.34 -5.65 14.21
N ILE A 108 24.36 -6.21 13.47
CA ILE A 108 24.56 -7.37 12.59
C ILE A 108 25.59 -7.05 11.49
N THR A 109 25.40 -5.96 10.76
CA THR A 109 26.20 -5.65 9.55
C THR A 109 27.58 -5.06 9.84
N SER A 110 27.82 -4.57 11.05
CA SER A 110 29.14 -4.09 11.50
C SER A 110 30.00 -5.20 12.11
N ASN A 111 29.42 -6.36 12.45
CA ASN A 111 30.17 -7.49 12.98
C ASN A 111 31.08 -8.11 11.90
N ARG A 112 32.40 -7.92 12.04
CA ARG A 112 33.41 -8.43 11.10
C ARG A 112 33.82 -9.89 11.35
N GLU A 113 33.32 -10.51 12.42
CA GLU A 113 33.56 -11.92 12.73
C GLU A 113 32.57 -12.85 12.01
N GLN A 114 31.47 -12.30 11.47
CA GLN A 114 30.47 -13.05 10.71
C GLN A 114 30.82 -13.12 9.23
N THR A 115 30.48 -14.26 8.62
CA THR A 115 30.43 -14.42 7.16
C THR A 115 29.19 -13.71 6.58
N ILE A 116 29.21 -13.46 5.26
CA ILE A 116 28.04 -12.88 4.56
C ILE A 116 26.79 -13.76 4.68
N GLN A 117 26.96 -15.09 4.72
CA GLN A 117 25.84 -16.01 4.93
C GLN A 117 25.21 -15.81 6.32
N GLU A 118 26.03 -15.74 7.37
CA GLU A 118 25.55 -15.55 8.74
C GLU A 118 24.90 -14.17 8.94
N VAL A 119 25.41 -13.14 8.27
CA VAL A 119 24.75 -11.82 8.21
C VAL A 119 23.37 -11.93 7.56
N GLY A 120 23.26 -12.66 6.43
CA GLY A 120 21.97 -12.91 5.76
C GLY A 120 20.97 -13.59 6.69
N GLU A 121 21.37 -14.69 7.33
CA GLU A 121 20.51 -15.43 8.26
C GLU A 121 20.10 -14.59 9.48
N ALA A 122 20.97 -13.71 9.97
CA ALA A 122 20.66 -12.80 11.07
C ALA A 122 19.67 -11.71 10.66
N LEU A 123 19.78 -11.19 9.43
CA LEU A 123 18.83 -10.23 8.86
C LEU A 123 17.46 -10.87 8.61
N ASP A 124 17.41 -12.11 8.12
CA ASP A 124 16.17 -12.87 7.94
C ASP A 124 15.43 -13.02 9.29
N LYS A 125 16.15 -13.41 10.35
CA LYS A 125 15.59 -13.47 11.72
C LYS A 125 15.11 -12.11 12.23
N LEU A 126 15.85 -11.04 11.94
CA LEU A 126 15.43 -9.69 12.31
C LEU A 126 14.13 -9.31 11.58
N GLN A 127 14.01 -9.69 10.30
CA GLN A 127 12.85 -9.42 9.45
C GLN A 127 11.59 -10.17 9.93
N GLU A 128 11.70 -11.33 10.58
CA GLU A 128 10.55 -12.00 11.19
C GLU A 128 9.86 -11.13 12.25
N THR A 129 10.61 -10.29 12.97
CA THR A 129 10.10 -9.41 14.02
C THR A 129 9.85 -7.98 13.53
N TYR A 130 10.72 -7.48 12.65
CA TYR A 130 10.74 -6.11 12.14
C TYR A 130 10.56 -6.09 10.62
N TYR A 131 9.54 -6.79 10.13
CA TYR A 131 9.34 -7.03 8.70
C TYR A 131 9.35 -5.74 7.86
N MET A 132 8.54 -4.76 8.27
CA MET A 132 8.40 -3.51 7.53
C MET A 132 9.65 -2.65 7.63
N GLU A 133 10.22 -2.55 8.83
CA GLU A 133 11.36 -1.71 9.13
C GLU A 133 12.62 -2.19 8.42
N VAL A 134 12.91 -3.50 8.48
CA VAL A 134 14.03 -4.11 7.76
C VAL A 134 13.85 -3.96 6.24
N SER A 135 12.65 -4.18 5.72
CA SER A 135 12.36 -3.99 4.29
C SER A 135 12.57 -2.53 3.84
N MET A 136 12.12 -1.56 4.63
CA MET A 136 12.32 -0.13 4.35
C MET A 136 13.80 0.25 4.40
N LEU A 137 14.56 -0.24 5.39
CA LEU A 137 15.99 0.02 5.50
C LEU A 137 16.78 -0.59 4.34
N MET A 138 16.48 -1.83 3.94
CA MET A 138 17.11 -2.45 2.76
C MET A 138 16.78 -1.69 1.48
N TYR A 139 15.52 -1.28 1.29
CA TYR A 139 15.13 -0.45 0.17
C TYR A 139 15.87 0.89 0.16
N PHE A 140 15.95 1.56 1.31
CA PHE A 140 16.65 2.83 1.47
C PHE A 140 18.15 2.71 1.17
N SER A 141 18.81 1.66 1.68
CA SER A 141 20.21 1.35 1.35
C SER A 141 20.43 1.14 -0.15
N LYS A 142 19.51 0.42 -0.82
CA LYS A 142 19.55 0.27 -2.29
C LYS A 142 19.41 1.62 -3.00
N VAL A 143 18.47 2.46 -2.55
CA VAL A 143 18.30 3.82 -3.10
C VAL A 143 19.56 4.65 -2.89
N MET A 144 20.22 4.57 -1.73
CA MET A 144 21.46 5.29 -1.45
C MET A 144 22.58 4.88 -2.40
N VAL A 145 22.82 3.58 -2.57
CA VAL A 145 23.87 3.08 -3.48
C VAL A 145 23.61 3.52 -4.93
N LEU A 146 22.35 3.45 -5.38
CA LEU A 146 21.99 3.88 -6.73
C LEU A 146 22.11 5.40 -6.95
N ASN A 147 22.19 6.20 -5.88
CA ASN A 147 22.27 7.65 -5.93
C ASN A 147 23.52 8.20 -5.23
N GLU A 148 24.57 7.38 -5.09
CA GLU A 148 25.79 7.72 -4.33
C GLU A 148 26.40 9.06 -4.79
N GLY A 149 26.49 9.30 -6.11
CA GLY A 149 27.03 10.55 -6.66
C GLY A 149 26.28 11.79 -6.17
N GLN A 150 24.94 11.73 -6.14
CA GLN A 150 24.12 12.85 -5.63
C GLN A 150 24.30 13.05 -4.12
N ILE A 151 24.43 11.95 -3.37
CA ILE A 151 24.52 11.97 -1.90
C ILE A 151 25.89 12.46 -1.45
N MET A 152 26.95 12.08 -2.15
CA MET A 152 28.35 12.39 -1.79
C MET A 152 28.85 13.71 -2.40
N GLY A 153 27.96 14.48 -3.05
CA GLY A 153 28.31 15.75 -3.68
C GLY A 153 29.20 15.62 -4.93
N GLY A 154 29.26 14.43 -5.52
CA GLY A 154 29.89 14.21 -6.82
C GLY A 154 28.99 14.71 -7.93
N GLU A 155 29.59 15.16 -9.04
CA GLU A 155 28.84 15.26 -10.30
C GLU A 155 28.15 13.90 -10.51
N GLY A 156 26.84 13.93 -10.74
CA GLY A 156 26.06 12.72 -11.04
C GLY A 156 26.76 11.90 -12.15
N PRO A 157 26.40 10.63 -12.35
CA PRO A 157 27.05 9.82 -13.36
C PRO A 157 27.13 10.63 -14.66
N VAL A 158 28.35 10.81 -15.18
CA VAL A 158 28.58 11.42 -16.49
C VAL A 158 28.03 10.43 -17.50
N GLU A 159 26.71 10.41 -17.63
CA GLU A 159 26.01 9.61 -18.60
C GLU A 159 26.20 10.30 -19.93
N VAL A 160 27.09 9.74 -20.76
CA VAL A 160 27.08 9.99 -22.20
C VAL A 160 25.82 9.35 -22.76
N GLY A 161 24.67 9.98 -22.51
CA GLY A 161 23.34 9.52 -22.90
C GLY A 161 22.65 10.60 -23.71
N ASN A 162 22.08 10.25 -24.85
CA ASN A 162 21.38 11.23 -25.69
C ASN A 162 20.16 11.80 -24.95
N GLU A 163 19.79 13.04 -25.24
CA GLU A 163 18.66 13.74 -24.60
C GLU A 163 17.34 12.94 -24.68
N VAL A 164 17.17 12.13 -25.73
CA VAL A 164 16.00 11.26 -25.94
C VAL A 164 15.89 10.18 -24.85
N SER A 165 16.99 9.59 -24.40
CA SER A 165 16.99 8.60 -23.31
C SER A 165 16.63 9.21 -21.96
N GLU A 166 17.03 10.47 -21.73
CA GLU A 166 16.70 11.21 -20.51
C GLU A 166 15.22 11.59 -20.45
N ASP A 167 14.64 12.05 -21.56
CA ASP A 167 13.22 12.37 -21.62
C ASP A 167 12.33 11.14 -21.44
N LEU A 168 12.69 10.00 -22.04
CA LEU A 168 11.98 8.74 -21.84
C LEU A 168 12.08 8.24 -20.39
N ARG A 169 13.23 8.43 -19.74
CA ARG A 169 13.42 8.11 -18.32
C ARG A 169 12.56 8.99 -17.43
N ARG A 170 12.58 10.31 -17.63
CA ARG A 170 11.75 11.27 -16.88
C ARG A 170 10.26 10.99 -17.04
N LEU A 171 9.81 10.65 -18.24
CA LEU A 171 8.42 10.28 -18.50
C LEU A 171 8.02 8.99 -17.78
N ARG A 172 8.88 7.97 -17.80
CA ARG A 172 8.67 6.72 -17.05
C ARG A 172 8.56 7.00 -15.55
N ASP A 173 9.46 7.81 -15.01
CA ASP A 173 9.52 8.10 -13.58
C ASP A 173 8.32 8.96 -13.14
N TYR A 174 7.90 9.93 -13.97
CA TYR A 174 6.66 10.69 -13.79
C TYR A 174 5.44 9.77 -13.79
N LYS A 175 5.31 8.88 -14.80
CA LYS A 175 4.19 7.93 -14.88
C LYS A 175 4.14 7.00 -13.66
N ASN A 176 5.30 6.51 -13.23
CA ASN A 176 5.41 5.66 -12.04
C ASN A 176 5.03 6.42 -10.75
N LYS A 177 5.47 7.68 -10.63
CA LYS A 177 5.10 8.57 -9.51
C LYS A 177 3.59 8.78 -9.44
N ILE A 178 2.97 9.14 -10.57
CA ILE A 178 1.52 9.37 -10.63
C ILE A 178 0.74 8.08 -10.33
N ARG A 179 1.17 6.94 -10.86
CA ARG A 179 0.57 5.64 -10.54
C ARG A 179 0.66 5.33 -9.04
N GLY A 180 1.83 5.50 -8.43
CA GLY A 180 2.03 5.28 -7.00
C GLY A 180 1.15 6.19 -6.14
N LEU A 181 1.02 7.47 -6.52
CA LEU A 181 0.16 8.42 -5.83
C LEU A 181 -1.31 8.03 -5.91
N LYS A 182 -1.79 7.65 -7.10
CA LYS A 182 -3.18 7.19 -7.29
C LYS A 182 -3.47 5.94 -6.46
N ALA A 183 -2.49 5.06 -6.23
CA ALA A 183 -2.66 3.84 -5.42
C ALA A 183 -3.03 4.15 -3.96
N LEU A 184 -2.58 5.30 -3.47
CA LEU A 184 -2.77 5.75 -2.10
C LEU A 184 -4.03 6.60 -1.92
N LEU A 185 -4.47 7.24 -3.00
CA LEU A 185 -5.48 8.30 -2.95
C LEU A 185 -6.80 7.91 -3.59
N VAL A 186 -6.81 6.96 -4.53
CA VAL A 186 -7.97 6.64 -5.35
C VAL A 186 -8.36 5.17 -5.17
N PRO A 187 -9.64 4.87 -4.92
CA PRO A 187 -10.13 3.49 -4.88
C PRO A 187 -10.17 2.90 -6.29
N GLY A 188 -9.75 1.64 -6.44
CA GLY A 188 -9.87 0.85 -7.69
C GLY A 188 -8.57 0.23 -8.18
N PRO A 189 -8.63 -0.58 -9.26
CA PRO A 189 -7.45 -1.14 -9.89
C PRO A 189 -6.66 -0.04 -10.60
N LEU A 190 -5.35 -0.02 -10.36
CA LEU A 190 -4.41 0.73 -11.17
C LEU A 190 -3.89 -0.18 -12.27
N VAL A 191 -4.10 0.22 -13.53
CA VAL A 191 -3.53 -0.48 -14.70
C VAL A 191 -2.01 -0.24 -14.81
#